data_AF-G2WU58-F1
#
_entry.id   AF-G2WU58-F1
#
_cell.length_a   1.000
_cell.length_b   1.000
_cell.length_c   1.000
_cell.angle_alpha   90.00
_cell.angle_beta   90.00
_cell.angle_gamma   90.00
#
_symmetry.space_group_name_H-M   'P 1'
#
loop_
_entity.id
_entity.type
_entity.pdbx_description
1 polymer ?
#
loop_
_entity_poly.entity_id
_entity_poly.type
_entity_poly.pdbx_seq_one_letter_code
_entity_poly.pdbx_strand_id
1 'polypeptide(L)' 'MANRQPYKTTFNADKVIRPIFTGGSVALDNGARVLATALGEDAVLTDPSNGRHLAQIEGDGEQISTLTCM' A
#
# COMPACT_ATOMS: atom_id res chain seq x y z
N MET A 1 -33.55 -3.40 -38.75
CA MET A 1 -32.14 -3.00 -38.54
C MET A 1 -31.88 -3.07 -37.05
N ALA A 2 -30.98 -3.95 -36.60
CA ALA A 2 -30.70 -4.15 -35.18
C ALA A 2 -29.70 -3.08 -34.69
N ASN A 3 -30.09 -2.33 -33.67
CA ASN A 3 -29.28 -1.27 -33.07
C ASN A 3 -28.17 -1.92 -32.22
N ARG A 4 -26.97 -2.13 -32.79
CA ARG A 4 -25.80 -2.59 -32.03
C ARG A 4 -25.23 -1.42 -31.24
N GLN A 5 -25.55 -1.34 -29.95
CA GLN A 5 -24.89 -0.40 -29.05
C GLN A 5 -23.39 -0.75 -28.96
N PRO A 6 -22.47 0.24 -29.06
CA PRO A 6 -21.04 -0.01 -28.97
C PRO A 6 -20.66 -0.54 -27.58
N TYR A 7 -19.83 -1.58 -27.54
CA TYR A 7 -19.35 -2.18 -26.29
C TYR A 7 -18.40 -1.22 -25.57
N LYS A 8 -18.51 -1.12 -24.24
CA LYS A 8 -17.54 -0.39 -23.42
C LYS A 8 -16.25 -1.19 -23.33
N THR A 9 -15.17 -0.68 -23.90
CA THR A 9 -13.86 -1.35 -23.94
C THR A 9 -12.85 -0.75 -22.96
N THR A 10 -13.09 0.46 -22.47
CA THR A 10 -12.22 1.14 -21.50
C THR A 10 -12.75 0.96 -20.09
N PHE A 11 -11.94 0.33 -19.24
CA PHE A 11 -12.21 0.11 -17.82
C PHE A 11 -11.06 0.69 -17.00
N ASN A 12 -11.40 1.34 -15.89
CA ASN A 12 -10.42 1.74 -14.90
C ASN A 12 -10.28 0.61 -13.86
N ALA A 13 -9.07 0.43 -13.34
CA ALA A 13 -8.86 -0.47 -12.22
C ALA A 13 -9.61 0.09 -10.99
N ASP A 14 -10.61 -0.66 -10.51
CA ASP A 14 -11.37 -0.29 -9.32
C ASP A 14 -10.52 -0.43 -8.06
N LYS A 15 -9.78 -1.54 -7.95
CA LYS A 15 -8.90 -1.86 -6.83
C LYS A 15 -7.67 -2.63 -7.31
N VAL A 16 -6.57 -2.43 -6.60
CA VAL A 16 -5.29 -3.10 -6.83
C VAL A 16 -4.79 -3.66 -5.51
N ILE A 17 -4.29 -4.89 -5.55
CA ILE A 17 -3.50 -5.47 -4.46
C ILE A 17 -2.06 -4.99 -4.60
N ARG A 18 -1.42 -4.71 -3.46
CA ARG A 18 -0.04 -4.21 -3.41
C ARG A 18 0.76 -4.95 -2.34
N PRO A 19 2.09 -5.05 -2.50
CA PRO A 19 2.94 -5.54 -1.44
C PRO A 19 2.88 -4.59 -0.24
N ILE A 20 2.80 -5.17 0.96
CA ILE A 20 2.86 -4.44 2.23
C ILE A 20 4.18 -4.65 2.96
N PHE A 21 5.03 -5.58 2.51
CA PHE A 21 6.33 -5.86 3.08
C PHE A 21 7.19 -6.63 2.08
N THR A 22 8.42 -6.17 1.83
CA THR A 22 9.38 -6.83 0.93
C THR A 22 10.66 -7.28 1.64
N GLY A 23 10.73 -7.11 2.96
CA GLY A 23 11.94 -7.32 3.76
C GLY A 23 12.38 -6.02 4.43
N GLY A 24 13.13 -6.14 5.53
CA GLY A 24 13.61 -5.00 6.31
C GLY A 24 12.92 -4.88 7.67
N SER A 25 12.81 -3.66 8.16
CA SER A 25 12.23 -3.36 9.47
C SER A 25 10.71 -3.24 9.43
N VAL A 26 10.09 -3.53 10.57
CA VAL A 26 8.65 -3.45 10.80
C VAL A 26 8.41 -2.86 12.18
N ALA A 27 7.41 -2.00 12.28
CA ALA A 27 6.95 -1.46 13.55
C ALA A 27 5.43 -1.49 13.61
N LEU A 28 4.92 -1.72 14.81
CA LEU A 28 3.50 -1.72 15.10
C LEU A 28 3.25 -0.70 16.19
N ASP A 29 2.26 0.16 15.99
CA ASP A 29 1.76 1.06 17.02
C ASP A 29 1.13 0.26 18.18
N ASN A 30 1.17 0.81 19.40
CA ASN A 30 0.61 0.21 20.60
C ASN A 30 -0.88 -0.14 20.46
N GLY A 31 -1.63 0.64 19.67
CA GLY A 31 -3.04 0.39 19.40
C GLY A 31 -3.31 -0.73 18.37
N ALA A 32 -2.28 -1.32 17.78
CA ALA A 32 -2.37 -2.26 16.66
C ALA A 32 -3.22 -1.74 15.48
N ARG A 33 -3.30 -0.41 15.31
CA ARG A 33 -4.05 0.25 14.23
C ARG A 33 -3.17 0.68 13.07
N VAL A 34 -1.87 0.77 13.30
CA VAL A 34 -0.90 1.23 12.31
C VAL A 34 0.25 0.24 12.28
N LEU A 35 0.38 -0.43 11.14
CA LEU A 35 1.51 -1.27 10.77
C LEU A 35 2.39 -0.46 9.83
N ALA A 36 3.60 -0.14 10.28
CA ALA A 36 4.63 0.53 9.48
C ALA A 36 5.62 -0.52 8.96
N THR A 37 5.86 -0.53 7.66
CA THR A 37 6.73 -1.51 7.01
C THR A 37 7.64 -0.84 5.99
N ALA A 38 8.86 -1.36 5.88
CA ALA A 38 9.79 -0.97 4.82
C ALA A 38 9.38 -1.68 3.52
N LEU A 39 9.24 -0.90 2.46
CA LEU A 39 9.01 -1.35 1.10
C LEU A 39 10.15 -0.81 0.21
N GLY A 40 11.32 -1.42 0.34
CA GLY A 40 12.54 -0.95 -0.33
C GLY A 40 13.06 0.33 0.31
N GLU A 41 12.94 1.44 -0.43
CA GLU A 41 13.29 2.79 0.02
C GLU A 41 12.11 3.53 0.69
N ASP A 42 10.89 3.06 0.50
CA ASP A 42 9.69 3.72 1.02
C ASP A 42 9.18 3.09 2.31
N ALA A 43 8.54 3.88 3.15
CA ALA A 43 7.82 3.39 4.33
C ALA A 43 6.31 3.36 4.03
N VAL A 44 5.68 2.21 4.22
CA VAL A 44 4.24 2.02 4.01
C VAL A 44 3.54 1.88 5.35
N LEU A 45 2.48 2.66 5.53
CA LEU A 45 1.59 2.60 6.69
C LEU A 45 0.29 1.91 6.28
N THR A 46 -0.05 0.82 6.94
CA THR A 46 -1.24 0.02 6.68
C THR A 46 -1.99 -0.22 7.99
N ASP A 47 -3.32 -0.19 7.95
CA ASP A 47 -4.13 -0.64 9.07
C ASP A 47 -4.29 -2.17 8.99
N PRO A 48 -3.73 -2.93 9.94
CA PRO A 48 -3.77 -4.40 9.88
C PRO A 48 -5.17 -4.96 10.13
N SER A 49 -6.10 -4.20 10.71
CA SER A 49 -7.46 -4.67 11.01
C SER A 49 -8.34 -4.76 9.77
N ASN A 50 -8.09 -3.91 8.77
CA ASN A 50 -8.91 -3.82 7.55
C ASN A 50 -8.07 -3.91 6.25
N GLY A 51 -6.75 -3.99 6.35
CA GLY A 51 -5.83 -4.04 5.21
C GLY A 51 -5.78 -2.72 4.41
N ARG A 52 -6.33 -1.64 4.95
CA ARG A 52 -6.37 -0.34 4.27
C ARG A 52 -5.01 0.32 4.39
N HIS A 53 -4.49 0.75 3.26
CA HIS A 53 -3.33 1.62 3.23
C HIS A 53 -3.68 3.00 3.75
N LEU A 54 -2.90 3.46 4.72
CA LEU A 54 -3.08 4.74 5.37
C LEU A 54 -2.26 5.82 4.67
N ALA A 55 -0.98 5.54 4.44
CA ALA A 55 -0.05 6.46 3.79
C ALA A 55 1.20 5.72 3.28
N GLN A 56 1.92 6.40 2.38
CA GLN A 56 3.24 6.03 1.92
C GLN A 56 4.15 7.23 2.13
N ILE A 57 5.32 6.98 2.71
CA ILE A 57 6.37 7.97 2.94
C ILE A 57 7.49 7.60 1.97
N GLU A 58 7.78 8.53 1.06
CA GLU A 58 8.86 8.37 0.08
C GLU A 58 10.21 8.54 0.78
N GLY A 59 11.13 7.63 0.49
CA GLY A 59 12.49 7.65 1.02
C GLY A 59 13.40 8.67 0.31
N ASP A 60 14.68 8.62 0.66
CA ASP A 60 15.75 9.41 0.04
C ASP A 60 16.47 8.69 -1.11
N GLY A 61 15.93 7.56 -1.57
CA GLY A 61 16.53 6.72 -2.61
C GLY A 61 17.45 5.62 -2.09
N GLU A 62 17.63 5.51 -0.76
CA GLU A 62 18.37 4.42 -0.14
C GLU A 62 17.44 3.46 0.65
N GLN A 63 17.86 2.21 0.82
CA GLN A 63 17.04 1.21 1.52
C GLN A 63 16.84 1.59 2.99
N ILE A 64 15.59 1.52 3.45
CA ILE A 64 15.26 1.77 4.86
C ILE A 64 15.90 0.68 5.72
N SER A 65 16.85 1.09 6.55
CA SER A 65 17.51 0.19 7.51
C SER A 65 16.59 -0.12 8.70
N THR A 66 16.09 0.91 9.39
CA THR A 66 15.28 0.75 10.60
C THR A 66 14.15 1.76 10.62
N LEU A 67 12.95 1.31 11.00
CA LEU A 67 11.79 2.16 11.28
C LEU A 67 11.17 1.74 12.62
N THR A 68 10.62 2.73 13.34
CA THR A 68 9.93 2.52 14.62
C THR A 68 8.72 3.44 14.72
N CYS A 69 7.75 3.04 15.54
CA CYS A 69 6.53 3.79 15.82
C CYS A 69 6.29 3.76 17.34
N MET A 70 5.70 4.82 17.90
CA MET A 70 5.41 4.96 19.34
C MET A 70 3.92 4.80 19.60
#